data_AF-A0A1C7MZW2-F1
#
_entry.id   AF-A0A1C7MZW2-F1
#
_cell.length_a   1.000
_cell.length_b   1.000
_cell.length_c   1.000
_cell.angle_alpha   90.00
_cell.angle_beta   90.00
_cell.angle_gamma   90.00
#
_symmetry.space_group_name_H-M   'P 1'
#
loop_
_entity.id
_entity.type
_entity.pdbx_description
1 polymer ?
#
loop_
_entity_poly.entity_id
_entity_poly.type
_entity_poly.pdbx_seq_one_letter_code
_entity_poly.pdbx_strand_id
1 'polypeptide(L)'
;MTLRYRCTNKETPHTFNGYDEDLMRQLPRVYATEFPAILTECSEISTKLAKLMRPLFQSGVGPHQLSKVLQVMHTERFDNPQLQYYEKMKKYSGYIPCSNFLSHAYSSYTEEFVPFMDQSNAMLDDVVLKGDHSFKIIKRTSKTNGTSVFSSLNTVMNEYKEIRMQVLAHTRSLKELLGSSESMMDSYRSYGFEMPKVFYTDNVMADKNTLE
;
A
#
# COMPACT_ATOMS: atom_id res chain seq x y z
N MET A 1 -2.38 -23.25 -38.63
CA MET A 1 -1.86 -24.37 -39.44
C MET A 1 -0.76 -25.03 -38.64
N THR A 2 -1.09 -26.04 -37.85
CA THR A 2 -0.15 -26.81 -37.04
C THR A 2 0.80 -27.58 -37.96
N LEU A 3 2.10 -27.24 -37.90
CA LEU A 3 3.12 -27.95 -38.66
C LEU A 3 3.29 -29.34 -38.04
N ARG A 4 3.00 -30.37 -38.85
CA ARG A 4 3.19 -31.77 -38.49
C ARG A 4 4.48 -32.25 -39.14
N TYR A 5 5.44 -32.63 -38.32
CA TYR A 5 6.73 -33.11 -38.79
C TYR A 5 6.67 -34.63 -38.92
N ARG A 6 7.22 -35.15 -40.02
CA ARG A 6 7.37 -36.59 -40.24
C ARG A 6 8.84 -36.93 -40.10
N CYS A 7 9.18 -37.81 -39.17
CA CYS A 7 10.53 -38.32 -39.05
C CYS A 7 10.88 -39.16 -40.31
N THR A 8 12.03 -38.88 -40.93
CA THR A 8 12.52 -39.58 -42.13
C THR A 8 13.27 -40.87 -41.82
N ASN A 9 13.44 -41.22 -40.54
CA ASN A 9 14.10 -42.46 -40.14
C ASN A 9 13.25 -43.69 -40.51
N LYS A 10 13.86 -44.68 -41.16
CA LYS A 10 13.15 -45.84 -41.75
C LYS A 10 12.73 -46.89 -40.72
N GLU A 11 13.36 -46.92 -39.55
CA GLU A 11 13.11 -47.94 -38.52
C GLU A 11 11.87 -47.63 -37.65
N THR A 12 11.53 -46.36 -37.45
CA THR A 12 10.36 -45.92 -36.66
C THR A 12 9.71 -44.65 -37.25
N PRO A 13 8.91 -44.78 -38.33
CA PRO A 13 8.21 -43.65 -38.91
C PRO A 13 7.14 -43.14 -37.94
N HIS A 14 7.35 -41.97 -37.35
CA HIS A 14 6.36 -41.30 -36.51
C HIS A 14 6.17 -39.85 -36.95
N THR A 15 4.95 -39.36 -36.73
CA THR A 15 4.57 -37.96 -36.97
C THR A 15 4.35 -37.28 -35.63
N PHE A 16 5.00 -36.14 -35.42
CA PHE A 16 4.84 -35.35 -34.21
C PHE A 16 4.43 -33.92 -34.56
N ASN A 17 3.73 -33.26 -33.64
CA ASN A 17 3.41 -31.85 -33.77
C ASN A 17 4.65 -31.02 -33.40
N GLY A 18 4.86 -29.87 -34.05
CA GLY A 18 5.95 -28.94 -33.70
C GLY A 18 5.84 -28.27 -32.33
N TYR A 19 4.95 -28.76 -31.46
CA TYR A 19 4.70 -28.26 -30.11
C TYR A 19 4.20 -29.41 -29.25
N ASP A 20 4.42 -29.31 -27.94
CA ASP A 20 4.00 -30.29 -26.94
C ASP A 20 2.60 -29.93 -26.40
N GLU A 21 1.66 -30.88 -26.35
CA GLU A 21 0.28 -30.62 -25.93
C GLU A 21 0.15 -30.29 -24.43
N ASP A 22 1.02 -30.84 -23.59
CA ASP A 22 0.97 -30.62 -22.14
C ASP A 22 1.56 -29.26 -21.76
N LEU A 23 2.57 -28.78 -22.49
CA LEU A 23 3.04 -27.39 -22.39
C LEU A 23 1.96 -26.40 -22.85
N MET A 24 1.22 -26.72 -23.92
CA MET A 24 0.13 -25.87 -24.40
C MET A 24 -1.04 -25.75 -23.42
N ARG A 25 -1.31 -26.78 -22.61
CA ARG A 25 -2.34 -26.75 -21.55
C ARG A 25 -1.93 -25.86 -20.36
N GLN A 26 -0.64 -25.67 -20.14
CA GLN A 26 -0.11 -24.83 -19.05
C GLN A 26 -0.08 -23.34 -19.41
N LEU A 27 -0.09 -23.01 -20.71
CA LEU A 27 -0.07 -21.63 -21.18
C LEU A 27 -1.43 -20.93 -21.00
N PRO A 28 -1.47 -19.66 -20.54
CA PRO A 28 -2.69 -18.87 -20.56
C PRO A 28 -3.28 -18.82 -21.98
N ARG A 29 -4.61 -18.91 -22.10
CA ARG A 29 -5.33 -19.03 -23.39
C ARG A 29 -4.86 -18.02 -24.45
N VAL A 30 -4.51 -16.80 -24.03
CA VAL A 30 -4.03 -15.75 -24.93
C VAL A 30 -2.75 -16.18 -25.65
N TYR A 31 -1.77 -16.74 -24.94
CA TYR A 31 -0.50 -17.20 -25.51
C TYR A 31 -0.67 -18.51 -26.28
N ALA A 32 -1.55 -19.40 -25.82
CA ALA A 32 -1.85 -20.65 -26.51
C ALA A 32 -2.39 -20.42 -27.95
N THR A 33 -3.11 -19.32 -28.19
CA THR A 33 -3.60 -18.97 -29.54
C THR A 33 -2.52 -18.51 -30.51
N GLU A 34 -1.33 -18.15 -30.02
CA GLU A 34 -0.21 -17.73 -30.86
C GLU A 34 0.60 -18.92 -31.42
N PHE A 35 0.28 -20.14 -30.97
CA PHE A 35 0.83 -21.35 -31.53
C PHE A 35 -0.04 -21.89 -32.66
N PRO A 36 0.58 -22.36 -33.76
CA PRO A 36 2.00 -22.65 -33.92
C PRO A 36 2.83 -21.40 -34.29
N ALA A 37 3.81 -21.06 -33.45
CA ALA A 37 4.87 -20.12 -33.77
C ALA A 37 5.95 -20.85 -34.60
N ILE A 38 6.64 -20.12 -35.49
CA ILE A 38 7.80 -20.68 -36.20
C ILE A 38 8.99 -20.51 -35.25
N LEU A 39 9.40 -21.61 -34.64
CA LEU A 39 10.54 -21.66 -33.73
C LEU A 39 11.80 -22.01 -34.54
N THR A 40 12.85 -21.21 -34.41
CA THR A 40 14.20 -21.53 -34.87
C THR A 40 15.13 -21.66 -33.67
N GLU A 41 16.30 -22.25 -33.85
CA GLU A 41 17.30 -22.49 -32.78
C GLU A 41 17.70 -21.21 -32.02
N CYS A 42 17.51 -20.03 -32.63
CA CYS A 42 17.89 -18.74 -32.05
C CYS A 42 16.75 -17.72 -31.92
N SER A 43 15.53 -17.98 -32.43
CA SER A 43 14.44 -16.99 -32.45
C SER A 43 13.07 -17.58 -32.80
N GLU A 44 12.02 -16.89 -32.38
CA GLU A 44 10.62 -17.28 -32.64
C GLU A 44 9.89 -16.20 -33.45
N ILE A 45 9.04 -16.61 -34.40
CA ILE A 45 8.16 -15.71 -35.16
C ILE A 45 6.70 -16.08 -34.87
N SER A 46 5.92 -15.11 -34.41
CA SER A 46 4.48 -15.31 -34.16
C SER A 46 3.73 -15.65 -35.45
N THR A 47 2.68 -16.48 -35.36
CA THR A 47 1.87 -16.82 -36.54
C THR A 47 1.24 -15.58 -37.19
N LYS A 48 0.97 -14.53 -36.40
CA LYS A 48 0.43 -13.25 -36.89
C LYS A 48 1.45 -12.54 -37.78
N LEU A 49 2.71 -12.45 -37.32
CA LEU A 49 3.80 -11.87 -38.11
C LEU A 49 4.07 -12.70 -39.37
N ALA A 50 4.10 -14.04 -39.25
CA ALA A 50 4.28 -14.93 -40.40
C ALA A 50 3.18 -14.76 -41.46
N LYS A 51 1.92 -14.58 -41.04
CA LYS A 51 0.80 -14.27 -41.96
C LYS A 51 0.95 -12.90 -42.61
N LEU A 52 1.55 -11.93 -41.91
CA LEU A 52 1.79 -10.58 -42.42
C LEU A 52 2.98 -10.51 -43.39
N MET A 53 3.96 -11.41 -43.27
CA MET A 53 5.11 -11.46 -44.19
C MET A 53 4.68 -11.63 -45.65
N ARG A 54 3.68 -12.47 -45.93
CA ARG A 54 3.22 -12.74 -47.31
C ARG A 54 2.71 -11.50 -48.05
N PRO A 55 1.72 -10.73 -47.54
CA PRO A 55 1.27 -9.52 -48.21
C PRO A 55 2.36 -8.44 -48.27
N LEU A 56 3.23 -8.35 -47.26
CA LEU A 56 4.36 -7.39 -47.25
C LEU A 56 5.39 -7.72 -48.33
N PHE A 57 5.71 -8.99 -48.53
CA PHE A 57 6.67 -9.41 -49.56
C PHE A 57 6.08 -9.21 -50.96
N GLN A 58 4.78 -9.44 -51.11
CA GLN A 58 4.06 -9.17 -52.36
C GLN A 58 3.98 -7.67 -52.70
N SER A 59 3.96 -6.79 -51.69
CA SER A 59 3.97 -5.34 -51.87
C SER A 59 5.38 -4.74 -51.99
N GLY A 60 6.42 -5.58 -52.10
CA GLY A 60 7.80 -5.14 -52.32
C GLY A 60 8.60 -4.85 -51.04
N VAL A 61 8.03 -5.04 -49.85
CA VAL A 61 8.76 -4.93 -48.58
C VAL A 61 9.55 -6.21 -48.38
N GLY A 62 10.82 -6.21 -48.75
CA GLY A 62 11.68 -7.39 -48.60
C GLY A 62 11.96 -7.76 -47.13
N PRO A 63 12.46 -8.99 -46.86
CA PRO A 63 12.77 -9.45 -45.50
C PRO A 63 13.71 -8.52 -44.72
N HIS A 64 14.69 -7.92 -45.41
CA HIS A 64 15.63 -6.99 -44.78
C HIS A 64 14.94 -5.69 -44.31
N GLN A 65 14.03 -5.14 -45.11
CA GLN A 65 13.26 -3.95 -44.75
C GLN A 65 12.29 -4.27 -43.61
N LEU A 66 11.63 -5.44 -43.66
CA LEU A 66 10.77 -5.89 -42.58
C LEU A 66 11.54 -6.05 -41.26
N SER A 67 12.77 -6.58 -41.28
CA SER A 67 13.62 -6.67 -40.09
C SER A 67 13.88 -5.30 -39.45
N LYS A 68 14.19 -4.27 -40.25
CA LYS A 68 14.35 -2.90 -39.76
C LYS A 68 13.07 -2.34 -39.14
N VAL A 69 11.92 -2.58 -39.77
CA VAL A 69 10.61 -2.17 -39.22
C VAL A 69 10.35 -2.85 -37.88
N LEU A 70 10.60 -4.16 -37.79
CA LEU A 70 10.43 -4.91 -36.54
C LEU A 70 11.37 -4.42 -35.44
N GLN A 71 12.61 -4.06 -35.77
CA GLN A 71 13.54 -3.43 -34.83
C GLN A 71 12.98 -2.11 -34.30
N VAL A 72 12.47 -1.23 -35.18
CA VAL A 72 11.86 0.04 -34.76
C VAL A 72 10.63 -0.20 -33.87
N MET A 73 9.73 -1.10 -34.25
CA MET A 73 8.53 -1.42 -33.45
C MET A 73 8.89 -2.06 -32.10
N HIS A 74 9.98 -2.85 -32.05
CA HIS A 74 10.47 -3.44 -30.82
C HIS A 74 11.05 -2.36 -29.88
N THR A 75 11.86 -1.46 -30.42
CA THR A 75 12.40 -0.31 -29.67
C THR A 75 11.27 0.58 -29.17
N GLU A 76 10.29 0.92 -30.01
CA GLU A 76 9.13 1.73 -29.63
C GLU A 76 8.29 1.06 -28.51
N ARG A 77 8.11 -0.26 -28.57
CA ARG A 77 7.41 -1.00 -27.51
C ARG A 77 8.18 -0.97 -26.18
N PHE A 78 9.51 -0.91 -26.22
CA PHE A 78 10.35 -0.80 -25.03
C PHE A 78 10.37 0.64 -24.47
N ASP A 79 10.35 1.64 -25.34
CA ASP A 79 10.40 3.06 -24.97
C ASP A 79 9.06 3.58 -24.42
N ASN A 80 7.93 3.09 -24.94
CA ASN A 80 6.60 3.53 -24.51
C ASN A 80 6.34 3.36 -22.99
N PRO A 81 6.65 2.21 -22.36
CA PRO A 81 6.56 2.06 -20.90
C PRO A 81 7.45 3.06 -20.14
N GLN A 82 8.63 3.38 -20.66
CA GLN A 82 9.51 4.37 -20.03
C GLN A 82 8.88 5.76 -20.11
N LEU A 83 8.33 6.16 -21.26
CA LEU A 83 7.63 7.43 -21.41
C LEU A 83 6.41 7.54 -20.47
N GLN A 84 5.61 6.48 -20.35
CA GLN A 84 4.49 6.44 -19.39
C GLN A 84 4.97 6.59 -17.93
N TYR A 85 6.09 5.96 -17.58
CA TYR A 85 6.73 6.13 -16.28
C TYR A 85 7.20 7.57 -16.06
N TYR A 86 7.85 8.19 -17.05
CA TYR A 86 8.28 9.58 -17.00
C TYR A 86 7.12 10.58 -16.88
N GLU A 87 6.01 10.37 -17.61
CA GLU A 87 4.81 11.20 -17.45
C GLU A 87 4.19 11.06 -16.06
N LYS A 88 4.19 9.84 -15.50
CA LYS A 88 3.73 9.60 -14.13
C LYS A 88 4.66 10.26 -13.10
N MET A 89 5.98 10.31 -13.35
CA MET A 89 6.92 11.07 -12.54
C MET A 89 6.72 12.58 -12.65
N LYS A 90 6.32 13.11 -13.81
CA LYS A 90 6.00 14.54 -13.98
C LYS A 90 4.83 15.00 -13.11
N LYS A 91 3.86 14.13 -12.80
CA LYS A 91 2.81 14.44 -11.80
C LYS A 91 3.37 14.75 -10.40
N TYR A 92 4.58 14.28 -10.09
CA TYR A 92 5.31 14.56 -8.87
C TYR A 92 6.52 15.49 -9.11
N SER A 93 6.45 16.34 -10.15
CA SER A 93 7.52 17.27 -10.54
C SER A 93 8.87 16.60 -10.82
N GLY A 94 8.86 15.31 -11.21
CA GLY A 94 10.07 14.53 -11.45
C GLY A 94 10.77 14.04 -10.17
N TYR A 95 10.15 14.20 -9.00
CA TYR A 95 10.70 13.78 -7.72
C TYR A 95 9.87 12.64 -7.11
N ILE A 96 10.53 11.59 -6.63
CA ILE A 96 9.88 10.57 -5.80
C ILE A 96 9.87 11.10 -4.38
N PRO A 97 8.70 11.35 -3.76
CA PRO A 97 8.64 11.86 -2.40
C PRO A 97 9.38 10.94 -1.43
N CYS A 98 10.29 11.51 -0.63
CA CYS A 98 10.97 10.74 0.40
C CYS A 98 10.00 10.41 1.55
N SER A 99 10.32 9.38 2.34
CA SER A 99 9.49 8.96 3.51
C SER A 99 9.21 10.11 4.46
N ASN A 100 10.18 11.00 4.68
CA ASN A 100 10.03 12.15 5.57
C ASN A 100 9.02 13.16 5.02
N PHE A 101 9.06 13.43 3.71
CA PHE A 101 8.09 14.32 3.07
C PHE A 101 6.67 13.74 3.15
N LEU A 102 6.49 12.46 2.84
CA LEU A 102 5.17 11.83 2.92
C LEU A 102 4.63 11.83 4.35
N SER A 103 5.49 11.58 5.34
CA SER A 103 5.11 11.63 6.75
C SER A 103 4.66 13.05 7.15
N HIS A 104 5.44 14.07 6.76
CA HIS A 104 5.08 15.46 7.02
C HIS A 104 3.78 15.86 6.32
N ALA A 105 3.63 15.54 5.04
CA ALA A 105 2.42 15.85 4.28
C ALA A 105 1.18 15.17 4.89
N TYR A 106 1.30 13.92 5.33
CA TYR A 106 0.24 13.20 6.01
C TYR A 106 -0.10 13.81 7.37
N SER A 107 0.90 14.16 8.18
CA SER A 107 0.68 14.85 9.45
C SER A 107 -0.02 16.20 9.26
N SER A 108 0.45 17.04 8.34
CA SER A 108 -0.18 18.33 8.05
C SER A 108 -1.61 18.19 7.53
N TYR A 109 -1.88 17.18 6.71
CA TYR A 109 -3.24 16.87 6.28
C TYR A 109 -4.11 16.43 7.45
N THR A 110 -3.60 15.59 8.34
CA THR A 110 -4.33 15.09 9.51
C THR A 110 -4.63 16.20 10.52
N GLU A 111 -3.72 17.17 10.67
CA GLU A 111 -3.89 18.37 11.52
C GLU A 111 -5.16 19.16 11.15
N GLU A 112 -5.53 19.21 9.87
CA GLU A 112 -6.77 19.86 9.40
C GLU A 112 -8.03 19.21 10.00
N PHE A 113 -8.00 17.90 10.24
CA PHE A 113 -9.14 17.14 10.75
C PHE A 113 -9.16 17.01 12.27
N VAL A 114 -8.13 17.48 12.98
CA VAL A 114 -8.05 17.39 14.45
C VAL A 114 -9.31 17.94 15.13
N PRO A 115 -9.86 19.11 14.77
CA PRO A 115 -11.08 19.62 15.42
C PRO A 115 -12.30 18.69 15.24
N PHE A 116 -12.42 18.04 14.07
CA PHE A 116 -13.49 17.09 13.81
C PHE A 116 -13.31 15.79 14.60
N MET A 117 -12.07 15.31 14.70
CA MET A 117 -11.75 14.13 15.50
C MET A 117 -11.98 14.38 16.99
N ASP A 118 -11.58 15.53 17.51
CA ASP A 118 -11.80 15.94 18.90
C ASP A 118 -13.30 16.06 19.21
N GLN A 119 -14.07 16.67 18.31
CA GLN A 119 -15.53 16.73 18.42
C GLN A 119 -16.16 15.33 18.39
N SER A 120 -15.70 14.45 17.50
CA SER A 120 -16.19 13.07 17.41
C SER A 120 -15.90 12.29 18.69
N ASN A 121 -14.68 12.43 19.23
CA ASN A 121 -14.31 11.84 20.50
C ASN A 121 -15.20 12.41 21.62
N ALA A 122 -15.43 13.73 21.69
CA ALA A 122 -16.24 14.35 22.74
C ALA A 122 -17.70 13.82 22.78
N MET A 123 -18.24 13.38 21.65
CA MET A 123 -19.59 12.80 21.54
C MET A 123 -19.69 11.32 21.94
N LEU A 124 -18.59 10.68 22.31
CA LEU A 124 -18.61 9.29 22.79
C LEU A 124 -19.19 9.23 24.22
N ASP A 125 -20.12 8.31 24.44
CA ASP A 125 -20.67 7.97 25.74
C ASP A 125 -19.90 6.82 26.38
N ASP A 126 -19.87 6.81 27.72
CA ASP A 126 -19.22 5.75 28.48
C ASP A 126 -19.52 5.82 29.97
N VAL A 127 -19.57 4.66 30.60
CA VAL A 127 -19.80 4.53 32.04
C VAL A 127 -18.55 3.98 32.75
N VAL A 128 -17.62 3.39 31.98
CA VAL A 128 -16.41 2.76 32.48
C VAL A 128 -15.18 3.30 31.77
N LEU A 129 -14.31 3.95 32.53
CA LEU A 129 -13.06 4.51 32.05
C LEU A 129 -11.87 3.63 32.39
N LYS A 130 -10.85 3.64 31.54
CA LYS A 130 -9.57 2.94 31.73
C LYS A 130 -8.43 3.86 31.39
N GLY A 131 -7.58 4.18 32.36
CA GLY A 131 -6.36 4.96 32.18
C GLY A 131 -5.13 4.09 31.97
N ASP A 132 -4.25 4.48 31.05
CA ASP A 132 -2.93 3.85 30.88
C ASP A 132 -1.83 4.88 30.54
N HIS A 133 -0.61 4.58 30.96
CA HIS A 133 0.58 5.40 30.73
C HIS A 133 1.45 4.83 29.60
N SER A 134 1.56 5.56 28.50
CA SER A 134 2.40 5.22 27.35
C SER A 134 3.76 5.94 27.37
N PHE A 135 4.85 5.18 27.41
CA PHE A 135 6.23 5.72 27.42
C PHE A 135 6.93 5.70 26.06
N LYS A 136 6.38 5.00 25.06
CA LYS A 136 7.04 4.82 23.75
C LYS A 136 7.14 6.14 22.98
N ILE A 137 6.10 6.97 23.05
CA ILE A 137 6.05 8.28 22.38
C ILE A 137 7.08 9.22 22.97
N ILE A 138 7.20 9.25 24.30
CA ILE A 138 8.18 10.08 25.02
C ILE A 138 9.63 9.79 24.60
N LYS A 139 9.96 8.53 24.30
CA LYS A 139 11.29 8.14 23.79
C LYS A 139 11.59 8.68 22.39
N ARG A 140 10.57 9.09 21.64
CA ARG A 140 10.66 9.67 20.29
C ARG A 140 10.54 11.19 20.30
N THR A 141 10.05 11.79 21.38
CA THR A 141 9.99 13.24 21.55
C THR A 141 11.39 13.83 21.76
N SER A 142 11.59 15.05 21.26
CA SER A 142 12.84 15.79 21.47
C SER A 142 13.11 16.04 22.95
N LYS A 143 14.39 16.08 23.32
CA LYS A 143 14.85 16.40 24.67
C LYS A 143 15.38 17.81 24.71
N THR A 144 15.00 18.56 25.74
CA THR A 144 15.53 19.90 26.00
C THR A 144 16.66 19.78 27.00
N ASN A 145 17.88 20.22 26.64
CA ASN A 145 19.08 20.11 27.48
C ASN A 145 19.37 18.69 28.00
N GLY A 146 19.05 17.66 27.21
CA GLY A 146 19.26 16.26 27.58
C GLY A 146 18.16 15.63 28.45
N THR A 147 17.17 16.42 28.89
CA THR A 147 16.04 15.97 29.70
C THR A 147 14.77 15.88 28.86
N SER A 148 13.96 14.84 29.06
CA SER A 148 12.65 14.76 28.40
C SER A 148 11.67 15.76 29.01
N VAL A 149 10.92 16.47 28.18
CA VAL A 149 9.95 17.49 28.61
C VAL A 149 8.74 16.85 29.30
N PHE A 150 8.34 15.66 28.84
CA PHE A 150 7.20 14.91 29.34
C PHE A 150 7.67 13.56 29.88
N SER A 151 6.98 13.03 30.88
CA SER A 151 7.31 11.71 31.44
C SER A 151 6.46 10.59 30.86
N SER A 152 5.23 10.88 30.43
CA SER A 152 4.29 9.89 29.87
C SER A 152 3.24 10.55 28.98
N LEU A 153 2.66 9.77 28.07
CA LEU A 153 1.36 10.06 27.47
C LEU A 153 0.30 9.28 28.24
N ASN A 154 -0.64 9.98 28.86
CA ASN A 154 -1.81 9.37 29.48
C ASN A 154 -2.88 9.19 28.43
N THR A 155 -3.43 7.99 28.32
CA THR A 155 -4.59 7.70 27.48
C THR A 155 -5.70 7.19 28.37
N VAL A 156 -6.88 7.78 28.23
CA VAL A 156 -8.11 7.29 28.86
C VAL A 156 -9.02 6.77 27.75
N MET A 157 -9.50 5.54 27.92
CA MET A 157 -10.40 4.85 27.01
C MET A 157 -11.70 4.47 27.71
N ASN A 158 -12.77 4.30 26.92
CA ASN A 158 -14.03 3.75 27.40
C ASN A 158 -14.05 2.20 27.44
N GLU A 159 -15.20 1.63 27.81
CA GLU A 159 -15.46 0.19 27.77
C GLU A 159 -15.26 -0.44 26.38
N TYR A 160 -15.49 0.32 25.31
CA TYR A 160 -15.37 -0.13 23.92
C TYR A 160 -13.95 0.03 23.34
N LYS A 161 -12.99 0.47 24.17
CA LYS A 161 -11.58 0.75 23.77
C LYS A 161 -11.45 1.92 22.79
N GLU A 162 -12.41 2.82 22.79
CA GLU A 162 -12.34 4.09 22.08
C GLU A 162 -11.64 5.11 22.98
N ILE A 163 -10.86 5.99 22.35
CA ILE A 163 -10.05 6.98 23.06
C ILE A 163 -10.96 8.14 23.46
N ARG A 164 -11.08 8.40 24.77
CA ARG A 164 -11.82 9.55 25.29
C ARG A 164 -10.92 10.76 25.51
N MET A 165 -9.70 10.54 25.96
CA MET A 165 -8.76 11.61 26.28
C MET A 165 -7.32 11.13 26.11
N GLN A 166 -6.46 12.00 25.57
CA GLN A 166 -5.01 11.80 25.52
C GLN A 166 -4.27 13.06 25.94
N VAL A 167 -3.37 12.95 26.92
CA VAL A 167 -2.66 14.10 27.49
C VAL A 167 -1.19 13.74 27.74
N LEU A 168 -0.29 14.56 27.20
CA LEU A 168 1.12 14.51 27.56
C LEU A 168 1.32 15.10 28.95
N ALA A 169 1.81 14.28 29.88
CA ALA A 169 2.02 14.68 31.27
C ALA A 169 3.50 14.84 31.58
N HIS A 170 3.81 15.85 32.39
CA HIS A 170 5.14 16.11 32.92
C HIS A 170 5.50 15.09 34.01
N THR A 171 4.51 14.64 34.79
CA THR A 171 4.69 13.59 35.80
C THR A 171 3.78 12.38 35.54
N ARG A 172 3.96 11.32 36.35
CA ARG A 172 3.09 10.14 36.32
C ARG A 172 1.89 10.28 37.25
N SER A 173 1.66 11.47 37.80
CA SER A 173 0.53 11.69 38.71
C SER A 173 -0.73 11.96 37.91
N LEU A 174 -1.83 11.28 38.28
CA LEU A 174 -3.15 11.55 37.71
C LEU A 174 -3.63 13.00 37.96
N LYS A 175 -3.05 13.71 38.93
CA LYS A 175 -3.38 15.10 39.23
C LYS A 175 -3.19 16.06 38.06
N GLU A 176 -2.21 15.80 37.20
CA GLU A 176 -1.99 16.61 35.99
C GLU A 176 -3.11 16.46 34.97
N LEU A 177 -3.88 15.38 35.04
CA LEU A 177 -4.99 15.11 34.14
C LEU A 177 -6.29 15.78 34.59
N LEU A 178 -6.38 16.28 35.84
CA LEU A 178 -7.64 16.80 36.40
C LEU A 178 -8.31 17.85 35.51
N GLY A 179 -7.54 18.80 34.95
CA GLY A 179 -8.13 19.82 34.07
C GLY A 179 -8.66 19.27 32.76
N SER A 180 -8.00 18.25 32.19
CA SER A 180 -8.47 17.58 30.98
C SER A 180 -9.65 16.64 31.27
N SER A 181 -9.63 15.97 32.42
CA SER A 181 -10.75 15.17 32.91
C SER A 181 -11.98 16.03 33.18
N GLU A 182 -11.84 17.22 33.74
CA GLU A 182 -12.95 18.15 33.96
C GLU A 182 -13.56 18.60 32.63
N SER A 183 -12.72 18.99 31.66
CA SER A 183 -13.17 19.31 30.30
C SER A 183 -13.91 18.14 29.63
N MET A 184 -13.41 16.91 29.85
CA MET A 184 -14.08 15.69 29.41
C MET A 184 -15.45 15.56 30.09
N MET A 185 -15.56 15.71 31.42
CA MET A 185 -16.85 15.64 32.14
C MET A 185 -17.84 16.71 31.70
N ASP A 186 -17.39 17.90 31.32
CA ASP A 186 -18.25 18.96 30.78
C ASP A 186 -18.90 18.55 29.46
N SER A 187 -18.21 17.75 28.63
CA SER A 187 -18.82 17.19 27.42
C SER A 187 -19.99 16.26 27.75
N TYR A 188 -19.90 15.46 28.82
CA TYR A 188 -20.98 14.54 29.23
C TYR A 188 -22.19 15.33 29.69
N ARG A 189 -21.98 16.39 30.47
CA ARG A 189 -23.05 17.30 30.89
C ARG A 189 -23.73 17.94 29.68
N SER A 190 -22.93 18.38 28.71
CA SER A 190 -23.42 19.08 27.52
C SER A 190 -24.26 18.19 26.61
N TYR A 191 -23.87 16.92 26.46
CA TYR A 191 -24.61 15.94 25.65
C TYR A 191 -25.68 15.16 26.44
N GLY A 192 -25.76 15.33 27.76
CA GLY A 192 -26.71 14.62 28.61
C GLY A 192 -26.37 13.14 28.82
N PHE A 193 -25.09 12.78 28.74
CA PHE A 193 -24.61 11.42 28.99
C PHE A 193 -24.59 11.09 30.47
N GLU A 194 -24.64 9.78 30.77
CA GLU A 194 -24.46 9.30 32.13
C GLU A 194 -23.01 9.48 32.57
N MET A 195 -22.80 9.95 33.81
CA MET A 195 -21.46 10.18 34.34
C MET A 195 -20.70 8.86 34.54
N PRO A 196 -19.39 8.82 34.25
CA PRO A 196 -18.56 7.65 34.50
C PRO A 196 -18.61 7.22 35.98
N LYS A 197 -18.80 5.91 36.21
CA LYS A 197 -18.96 5.33 37.55
C LYS A 197 -17.73 4.56 38.02
N VAL A 198 -16.95 4.05 37.06
CA VAL A 198 -15.80 3.18 37.35
C VAL A 198 -14.61 3.67 36.55
N PHE A 199 -13.47 3.81 37.21
CA PHE A 199 -12.19 4.10 36.59
C PHE A 199 -11.18 3.01 36.91
N TYR A 200 -10.62 2.36 35.90
CA TYR A 200 -9.54 1.39 36.06
C TYR A 200 -8.18 2.06 35.88
N THR A 201 -7.29 1.81 36.82
CA THR A 201 -5.87 2.21 36.81
C THR A 201 -5.01 1.04 37.28
N ASP A 202 -3.76 0.98 36.82
CA ASP A 202 -2.75 0.02 37.27
C ASP A 202 -2.24 0.34 38.68
N ASN A 203 -2.32 1.61 39.12
CA ASN A 203 -1.79 2.09 40.39
C ASN A 203 -2.87 2.66 41.33
N VAL A 204 -3.79 1.78 41.74
CA VAL A 204 -4.93 2.12 42.59
C VAL A 204 -4.53 2.91 43.85
N MET A 205 -3.42 2.54 44.50
CA MET A 205 -3.02 3.16 45.77
C MET A 205 -2.54 4.60 45.60
N ALA A 206 -1.82 4.91 44.52
CA ALA A 206 -1.35 6.27 44.26
C ALA A 206 -2.47 7.18 43.74
N ASP A 207 -3.39 6.61 42.96
CA ASP A 207 -4.43 7.37 42.28
C ASP A 207 -5.71 7.54 43.11
N LYS A 208 -5.88 6.75 44.17
CA LYS A 208 -7.06 6.76 45.05
C LYS A 208 -7.49 8.17 45.46
N ASN A 209 -6.57 8.97 45.99
CA ASN A 209 -6.86 10.32 46.45
C ASN A 209 -7.26 11.31 45.34
N THR A 210 -7.09 10.94 44.07
CA THR A 210 -7.44 11.77 42.92
C THR A 210 -8.77 11.30 42.29
N LEU A 211 -9.18 10.06 42.56
CA LEU A 211 -10.37 9.43 42.00
C LEU A 211 -11.55 9.36 42.99
N GLU A 212 -11.29 9.48 44.30
CA GLU A 212 -12.27 9.63 45.38
C GLU A 212 -12.42 11.09 45.83
#